data_AF-A0A7C4ZXW3-F1
#
_entry.id   AF-A0A7C4ZXW3-F1
#
_cell.length_a   1.000
_cell.length_b   1.000
_cell.length_c   1.000
_cell.angle_alpha   90.00
_cell.angle_beta   90.00
_cell.angle_gamma   90.00
#
_symmetry.space_group_name_H-M   'P 1'
#
loop_
_entity.id
_entity.type
_entity.pdbx_description
1 polymer ?
#
loop_
_entity_poly.entity_id
_entity_poly.type
_entity_poly.pdbx_seq_one_letter_code
_entity_poly.pdbx_strand_id
1 'polypeptide(L)'
;MFGNSLNELPKLCKKLGKLDIFIHDSRHTYSVMLNEYKTAWPYLEVGGLLISDDITRNNAFRDFSIFVGRKPIFLMAPRVFPVWSGGVCDKIAVIGVIRK
;
A
#
# COMPACT_ATOMS: atom_id res chain seq x y z
N MET A 1 5.24 -5.31 -22.81
CA MET A 1 4.51 -4.73 -21.65
C MET A 1 4.68 -5.68 -20.47
N PHE A 2 5.25 -5.22 -19.37
CA PHE A 2 5.24 -5.98 -18.11
C PHE A 2 3.82 -5.96 -17.51
N GLY A 3 3.41 -7.08 -16.89
CA GLY A 3 2.02 -7.45 -16.63
C GLY A 3 1.24 -6.48 -15.74
N ASN A 4 -0.07 -6.36 -16.01
CA ASN A 4 -1.01 -5.59 -15.19
C ASN A 4 -1.08 -6.20 -13.78
N SER A 5 -0.79 -5.41 -12.75
CA SER A 5 -0.79 -5.85 -11.35
C SER A 5 -2.12 -6.47 -10.92
N LEU A 6 -3.25 -5.97 -11.44
CA LEU A 6 -4.57 -6.53 -11.15
C LEU A 6 -4.74 -7.96 -11.66
N ASN A 7 -3.95 -8.37 -12.65
CA ASN A 7 -3.96 -9.73 -13.19
C ASN A 7 -2.90 -10.62 -12.54
N GLU A 8 -1.72 -10.07 -12.25
CA GLU A 8 -0.57 -10.86 -11.78
C GLU A 8 -0.50 -10.99 -10.26
N LEU A 9 -0.90 -9.95 -9.51
CA LEU A 9 -0.86 -9.96 -8.05
C LEU A 9 -1.69 -11.09 -7.44
N PRO A 10 -2.95 -11.36 -7.86
CA PRO A 10 -3.73 -12.46 -7.28
C PRO A 10 -3.05 -13.82 -7.50
N LYS A 11 -2.43 -14.02 -8.67
CA LYS A 11 -1.70 -15.26 -8.99
C LYS A 11 -0.46 -15.41 -8.10
N LEU A 12 0.27 -14.32 -7.91
CA LEU A 12 1.48 -14.29 -7.09
C LEU A 12 1.15 -14.53 -5.61
N CYS A 13 0.15 -13.83 -5.06
CA CYS A 13 -0.32 -14.03 -3.70
C CYS A 13 -0.74 -15.49 -3.46
N LYS A 14 -1.50 -16.08 -4.41
CA LYS A 14 -1.89 -17.50 -4.34
C LYS A 14 -0.68 -18.44 -4.38
N LYS A 15 0.34 -18.13 -5.19
CA LYS A 15 1.56 -18.94 -5.30
C LYS A 15 2.41 -18.88 -4.03
N LEU A 16 2.55 -17.70 -3.43
CA LEU A 16 3.36 -17.49 -2.22
C LEU A 16 2.63 -17.96 -0.96
N GLY A 17 1.30 -17.81 -0.91
CA GLY A 17 0.44 -18.22 0.19
C GLY A 17 0.53 -17.33 1.43
N LYS A 18 1.72 -16.83 1.77
CA LYS A 18 1.99 -15.97 2.93
C LYS A 18 2.91 -14.83 2.55
N LEU A 19 2.64 -13.66 3.11
CA LEU A 19 3.40 -12.43 2.93
C LEU A 19 3.76 -11.83 4.29
N ASP A 20 5.03 -11.51 4.49
CA ASP A 20 5.46 -10.70 5.64
C ASP A 20 5.27 -9.21 5.37
N ILE A 21 5.52 -8.78 4.13
CA ILE A 21 5.46 -7.37 3.71
C ILE A 21 4.83 -7.28 2.33
N PHE A 22 3.92 -6.32 2.14
CA PHE A 22 3.41 -5.87 0.85
C PHE A 22 3.67 -4.37 0.68
N ILE A 23 4.26 -3.96 -0.44
CA ILE A 23 4.61 -2.56 -0.74
C ILE A 23 3.91 -2.13 -2.03
N HIS A 24 3.18 -1.02 -1.98
CA HIS A 24 2.59 -0.35 -3.14
C HIS A 24 3.35 0.93 -3.49
N ASP A 25 3.86 0.99 -4.72
CA ASP A 25 4.46 2.16 -5.37
C ASP A 25 4.16 2.12 -6.88
N SER A 26 2.92 1.73 -7.22
CA SER A 26 2.52 1.46 -8.61
C SER A 26 1.68 2.62 -9.16
N ARG A 27 0.51 2.32 -9.70
CA ARG A 27 -0.44 3.31 -10.23
C ARG A 27 -1.36 3.81 -9.13
N HIS A 28 -1.19 5.08 -8.77
CA HIS A 28 -1.91 5.79 -7.73
C HIS A 28 -3.36 6.20 -8.09
N THR A 29 -4.08 5.36 -8.84
CA THR A 29 -5.54 5.50 -9.00
C THR A 29 -6.26 4.78 -7.87
N TYR A 30 -7.33 5.38 -7.36
CA TYR A 30 -8.12 4.83 -6.25
C TYR A 30 -8.48 3.34 -6.44
N SER A 31 -8.97 2.98 -7.62
CA SER A 31 -9.41 1.61 -7.91
C SER A 31 -8.26 0.60 -7.92
N VAL A 32 -7.07 0.98 -8.40
CA VAL A 32 -5.90 0.09 -8.39
C VAL A 32 -5.39 -0.12 -6.97
N MET A 33 -5.12 0.97 -6.26
CA MET A 33 -4.66 0.93 -4.87
C MET A 33 -5.58 0.04 -4.02
N LEU A 34 -6.89 0.32 -4.05
CA LEU A 34 -7.86 -0.44 -3.25
C LEU A 34 -7.92 -1.93 -3.63
N ASN A 35 -7.86 -2.27 -4.92
CA ASN A 35 -7.87 -3.66 -5.36
C ASN A 35 -6.59 -4.39 -4.96
N GLU A 36 -5.42 -3.76 -5.10
CA GLU A 36 -4.14 -4.34 -4.71
C GLU A 36 -4.08 -4.59 -3.21
N TYR A 37 -4.52 -3.63 -2.39
CA TYR A 37 -4.59 -3.80 -0.94
C TYR A 37 -5.50 -4.96 -0.53
N LYS A 38 -6.72 -5.00 -1.07
CA LYS A 38 -7.68 -6.09 -0.81
C LYS A 38 -7.17 -7.45 -1.29
N THR A 39 -6.38 -7.48 -2.35
CA THR A 39 -5.78 -8.71 -2.89
C THR A 39 -4.68 -9.23 -1.98
N ALA A 40 -3.77 -8.35 -1.53
CA ALA A 40 -2.62 -8.76 -0.72
C ALA A 40 -2.99 -9.04 0.76
N TRP A 41 -3.95 -8.29 1.31
CA TRP A 41 -4.27 -8.32 2.74
C TRP A 41 -4.56 -9.71 3.34
N PRO A 42 -5.36 -10.58 2.70
CA PRO A 42 -5.64 -11.92 3.24
C PRO A 42 -4.39 -12.81 3.37
N TYR A 43 -3.34 -12.50 2.60
CA TYR A 43 -2.10 -13.25 2.58
C TYR A 43 -1.06 -12.70 3.56
N LEU A 44 -1.28 -11.52 4.16
CA LEU A 44 -0.38 -10.99 5.18
C LEU A 44 -0.45 -11.85 6.45
N GLU A 45 0.71 -12.23 6.97
CA GLU A 45 0.81 -12.97 8.23
C GLU A 45 0.55 -12.08 9.45
N VAL A 46 0.36 -12.70 10.61
CA VAL A 46 0.37 -11.96 11.87
C VAL A 46 1.75 -11.32 12.04
N GLY A 47 1.77 -10.02 12.33
CA GLY A 47 2.96 -9.18 12.32
C GLY A 47 3.29 -8.57 10.96
N GLY A 48 2.60 -8.97 9.89
CA GLY A 48 2.88 -8.50 8.54
C GLY A 48 2.45 -7.05 8.29
N LEU A 49 3.09 -6.41 7.31
CA LEU A 49 2.94 -4.99 7.00
C LEU A 49 2.45 -4.74 5.57
N LEU A 50 1.46 -3.86 5.43
CA LEU A 50 1.13 -3.21 4.16
C LEU A 50 1.66 -1.77 4.18
N ILE A 51 2.50 -1.45 3.23
CA ILE A 51 3.15 -0.15 3.07
C ILE A 51 2.70 0.43 1.73
N SER A 52 2.35 1.71 1.70
CA SER A 52 2.03 2.40 0.44
C SER A 52 2.69 3.75 0.38
N ASP A 53 3.23 4.07 -0.79
CA ASP A 53 3.64 5.42 -1.14
C ASP A 53 2.44 6.28 -1.57
N ASP A 54 2.67 7.60 -1.63
CA ASP A 54 1.81 8.57 -2.32
C ASP A 54 0.32 8.56 -1.88
N ILE A 55 0.07 8.17 -0.63
CA ILE A 55 -1.28 7.91 -0.09
C ILE A 55 -2.16 9.16 0.02
N THR A 56 -1.61 10.35 -0.25
CA THR A 56 -2.36 11.61 -0.29
C THR A 56 -3.01 11.89 -1.64
N ARG A 57 -2.69 11.13 -2.69
CA ARG A 57 -3.26 11.36 -4.03
C ARG A 57 -4.75 11.01 -4.12
N ASN A 58 -5.25 10.13 -3.26
CA ASN A 58 -6.66 9.78 -3.14
C ASN A 58 -6.95 9.09 -1.79
N ASN A 59 -8.22 8.77 -1.50
CA ASN A 59 -8.63 8.21 -0.21
C ASN A 59 -8.47 6.68 -0.08
N ALA A 60 -7.98 5.95 -1.09
CA ALA A 60 -7.98 4.48 -1.10
C ALA A 60 -7.30 3.86 0.12
N PHE A 61 -6.16 4.40 0.53
CA PHE A 61 -5.44 3.90 1.71
C PHE A 61 -6.23 4.16 3.00
N ARG A 62 -6.82 5.34 3.15
CA ARG A 62 -7.67 5.69 4.29
C ARG A 62 -8.89 4.78 4.36
N ASP A 63 -9.61 4.63 3.25
CA ASP A 63 -10.82 3.82 3.18
C ASP A 63 -10.51 2.35 3.42
N PHE A 64 -9.38 1.87 2.90
CA PHE A 64 -8.89 0.52 3.19
C PHE A 64 -8.56 0.34 4.67
N SER A 65 -7.87 1.28 5.31
CA SER A 65 -7.54 1.21 6.75
C SER A 65 -8.78 1.13 7.64
N ILE A 66 -9.84 1.87 7.28
CA ILE A 66 -11.15 1.81 7.95
C ILE A 66 -11.80 0.45 7.70
N PHE A 67 -11.80 -0.02 6.45
CA PHE A 67 -12.37 -1.32 6.08
C PHE A 67 -11.76 -2.49 6.87
N VAL A 68 -10.45 -2.48 7.11
CA VAL A 68 -9.78 -3.52 7.90
C VAL A 68 -9.72 -3.24 9.41
N GLY A 69 -10.28 -2.10 9.86
CA GLY A 69 -10.28 -1.68 11.26
C GLY A 69 -8.88 -1.46 11.84
N ARG A 70 -7.93 -0.95 11.04
CA ARG A 70 -6.53 -0.73 11.46
C ARG A 70 -6.17 0.74 11.42
N LYS A 71 -5.42 1.18 12.45
CA LYS A 71 -4.90 2.53 12.51
C LYS A 71 -3.60 2.62 11.70
N PRO A 72 -3.50 3.54 10.73
CA PRO A 72 -2.28 3.75 9.97
C PRO A 72 -1.21 4.49 10.79
N ILE A 73 0.04 4.15 10.51
CA ILE A 73 1.23 4.89 10.93
C ILE A 73 1.72 5.66 9.71
N PHE A 74 1.77 6.98 9.81
CA PHE A 74 2.28 7.85 8.75
C PHE A 74 3.76 8.09 8.98
N LEU A 75 4.57 7.75 7.98
CA LEU A 75 5.99 8.06 7.96
C LEU A 75 6.19 9.29 7.07
N MET A 76 6.58 10.41 7.69
CA MET A 76 6.93 11.63 6.98
C MET A 76 8.45 11.67 6.81
N ALA A 77 8.92 11.52 5.58
CA ALA A 77 10.31 11.81 5.25
C ALA A 77 10.40 13.28 4.78
N PRO A 78 11.16 14.16 5.45
CA PRO A 78 11.48 15.46 4.87
C PRO A 78 12.28 15.22 3.59
N ARG A 79 11.79 15.70 2.43
CA ARG A 79 12.60 15.68 1.20
C ARG A 79 13.83 16.56 1.42
N VAL A 80 15.01 15.95 1.46
CA VAL A 80 16.28 16.66 1.36
C VAL A 80 16.78 16.50 -0.08
N PHE A 81 16.19 17.24 -1.02
CA PHE A 81 16.70 17.35 -2.39
C PHE A 81 16.83 18.84 -2.75
N PRO A 82 17.95 19.30 -3.33
CA PRO A 82 18.08 20.68 -3.75
C PRO A 82 17.33 20.85 -5.09
N VAL A 83 16.37 21.78 -5.11
CA VAL A 83 15.77 22.38 -6.31
C VAL A 83 14.88 21.44 -7.15
N TRP A 84 13.55 21.50 -6.96
CA TRP A 84 12.58 21.92 -7.99
C TRP A 84 11.15 22.04 -7.40
N SER A 85 10.41 22.93 -8.03
CA SER A 85 9.21 23.68 -7.63
C SER A 85 7.95 22.86 -7.33
N GLY A 86 7.19 23.27 -6.29
CA GLY A 86 5.76 22.97 -6.15
C GLY A 86 5.45 21.72 -5.33
N GLY A 87 5.25 21.92 -4.02
CA GLY A 87 5.11 20.86 -3.04
C GLY A 87 3.99 19.85 -3.29
N VAL A 88 4.36 18.57 -3.24
CA VAL A 88 3.53 17.50 -2.69
C VAL A 88 4.39 16.78 -1.65
N CYS A 89 3.93 16.77 -0.41
CA CYS A 89 4.51 15.92 0.62
C CYS A 89 4.08 14.49 0.29
N ASP A 90 4.95 13.72 -0.37
CA ASP A 90 4.72 12.28 -0.54
C ASP A 90 4.68 11.70 0.87
N LYS A 91 3.56 11.07 1.22
CA LYS A 91 3.39 10.43 2.52
C LYS A 91 3.43 8.93 2.30
N ILE A 92 4.39 8.29 2.95
CA ILE A 92 4.39 6.84 3.09
C ILE A 92 3.50 6.51 4.29
N ALA A 93 2.64 5.52 4.15
CA ALA A 93 1.85 5.02 5.26
C ALA A 93 1.95 3.50 5.39
N VAL A 94 1.89 3.05 6.64
CA VAL A 94 2.01 1.65 7.02
C VAL A 94 0.79 1.25 7.84
N ILE A 95 0.20 0.10 7.51
CA ILE A 95 -0.76 -0.59 8.37
C ILE A 95 -0.28 -2.03 8.59
N GLY A 96 -0.32 -2.48 9.85
CA GLY A 96 0.11 -3.83 10.22
C GLY A 96 -1.06 -4.75 10.61
N VAL A 97 -0.86 -6.05 10.43
CA VAL A 97 -1.74 -7.10 10.95
C VAL A 97 -1.24 -7.52 12.33
N ILE A 98 -1.75 -6.91 13.40
CA ILE A 98 -1.25 -7.22 14.76
C ILE A 98 -1.71 -8.60 15.25
N ARG A 99 -2.92 -9.02 14.86
CA ARG A 99 -3.54 -10.34 15.13
C ARG A 99 -4.54 -10.66 14.02
N LYS A 100 -4.62 -11.93 13.57
CA LYS A 100 -5.63 -12.43 12.63
C LYS A 100 -6.95 -12.67 13.34
#